data_AF-A0A8K1FVA3-F1
#
_entry.id   AF-A0A8K1FVA3-F1
#
_cell.length_a   1.000
_cell.length_b   1.000
_cell.length_c   1.000
_cell.angle_alpha   90.00
_cell.angle_beta   90.00
_cell.angle_gamma   90.00
#
_symmetry.space_group_name_H-M   'P 1'
#
loop_
_entity.id
_entity.type
_entity.pdbx_description
1 polymer ?
#
loop_
_entity_poly.entity_id
_entity_poly.type
_entity_poly.pdbx_seq_one_letter_code
_entity_poly.pdbx_strand_id
1 'polypeptide(L)'
;LEKIIGNGKNATGSNKDKKDDPGNYKPVIFTSVPGKVKEKIILGDIEKHLKDNTVIDHSHHGFMRGKSFLSNLISSYDEVIHLAERGKPVDIIFLDFSKTFDTISHSILLEKMSSTQLDKHIM
;
A
#
# COMPACT_ATOMS: atom_id res chain seq x y z
N LEU A 1 -20.94 -24.98 26.15
CA LEU A 1 -21.11 -26.34 26.68
C LEU A 1 -20.74 -27.43 25.67
N GLU A 2 -19.75 -27.21 24.80
CA GLU A 2 -19.04 -28.31 24.13
C GLU A 2 -17.56 -27.94 23.97
N LYS A 3 -16.81 -28.22 25.03
CA LYS A 3 -15.38 -28.53 24.96
C LYS A 3 -15.27 -30.00 25.41
N ILE A 4 -14.33 -30.73 24.80
CA ILE A 4 -13.88 -32.12 25.12
C ILE A 4 -14.73 -33.14 24.36
N ILE A 5 -14.24 -33.80 23.29
CA ILE A 5 -13.17 -34.82 23.18
C ILE A 5 -12.49 -34.66 21.79
N GLY A 6 -11.19 -34.77 21.51
CA GLY A 6 -9.99 -35.11 22.26
C GLY A 6 -8.76 -35.06 21.31
N ASN A 7 -7.74 -34.33 21.74
CA ASN A 7 -6.29 -34.58 21.63
C ASN A 7 -5.67 -35.13 20.32
N GLY A 8 -5.08 -34.21 19.53
CA GLY A 8 -3.96 -34.44 18.62
C GLY A 8 -2.92 -33.33 18.80
N LYS A 9 -1.92 -33.59 19.62
CA LYS A 9 -0.65 -32.87 19.80
C LYS A 9 0.06 -32.68 18.44
N ASN A 10 0.81 -31.64 18.05
CA ASN A 10 1.32 -30.40 18.64
C ASN A 10 1.83 -29.48 17.50
N ALA A 11 1.65 -28.16 17.69
CA ALA A 11 2.53 -27.06 17.33
C ALA A 11 3.31 -27.05 16.00
N THR A 12 2.90 -26.18 15.07
CA THR A 12 3.81 -25.32 14.30
C THR A 12 3.21 -23.92 14.10
N GLY A 13 3.77 -22.94 14.82
CA GLY A 13 4.03 -21.63 14.22
C GLY A 13 2.99 -20.51 14.29
N SER A 14 2.15 -20.41 15.33
CA SER A 14 1.57 -19.09 15.66
C SER A 14 2.66 -18.23 16.31
N ASN A 15 3.60 -17.70 15.51
CA ASN A 15 4.41 -16.56 15.94
C ASN A 15 3.48 -15.35 16.02
N LYS A 16 2.85 -15.20 17.19
CA LYS A 16 2.28 -13.93 17.60
C LYS A 16 3.43 -12.94 17.65
N ASP A 17 3.35 -11.91 16.82
CA ASP A 17 4.18 -10.72 16.91
C ASP A 17 4.32 -10.31 18.37
N LYS A 18 5.51 -10.56 18.95
CA LYS A 18 5.81 -10.10 20.30
C LYS A 18 5.83 -8.57 20.20
N LYS A 19 4.98 -7.89 20.97
CA LYS A 19 4.90 -6.42 20.98
C LYS A 19 6.24 -5.73 21.28
N ASP A 20 7.17 -6.48 21.89
CA ASP A 20 8.50 -6.03 22.26
C ASP A 20 9.59 -6.45 21.25
N ASP A 21 9.24 -7.02 20.08
CA ASP A 21 10.21 -7.26 19.02
C ASP A 21 10.60 -5.93 18.36
N PRO A 22 11.86 -5.47 18.47
CA PRO A 22 12.32 -4.25 17.82
C PRO A 22 12.12 -4.29 16.29
N GLY A 23 12.09 -5.48 15.70
CA GLY A 23 11.87 -5.70 14.28
C GLY A 23 10.48 -5.35 13.76
N ASN A 24 9.51 -5.07 14.65
CA ASN A 24 8.14 -4.69 14.29
C ASN A 24 7.91 -3.18 14.24
N TYR A 25 8.87 -2.37 14.70
CA TYR A 25 8.79 -0.92 14.59
C TYR A 25 9.41 -0.44 13.29
N LYS A 26 8.72 0.46 12.59
CA LYS A 26 9.30 1.20 11.47
C LYS A 26 10.03 2.44 12.02
N PRO A 27 11.32 2.64 11.72
CA PRO A 27 12.03 3.83 12.15
C PRO A 27 11.43 5.07 11.50
N VAL A 28 11.21 6.13 12.30
CA VAL A 28 10.77 7.43 11.79
C VAL A 28 12.01 8.23 11.40
N ILE A 29 12.16 8.53 10.11
CA ILE A 29 13.27 9.34 9.61
C ILE A 29 12.93 10.81 9.83
N PHE A 30 13.80 11.54 10.54
CA PHE A 30 13.67 12.98 10.73
C PHE A 30 14.54 13.71 9.71
N THR A 31 13.92 14.23 8.66
CA THR A 31 14.61 15.09 7.68
C THR A 31 14.62 16.55 8.14
N SER A 32 15.67 17.27 7.76
CA SER A 32 15.79 18.70 8.07
C SER A 32 14.68 19.52 7.41
N VAL A 33 14.40 20.73 7.91
CA VAL A 33 13.37 21.60 7.31
C VAL A 33 13.63 21.85 5.81
N PRO A 34 14.86 22.16 5.35
CA PRO A 34 15.15 22.24 3.92
C PRO A 34 14.92 20.92 3.17
N GLY A 35 15.22 19.79 3.80
CA GLY A 35 14.95 18.45 3.24
C GLY A 35 13.47 18.22 2.97
N LYS A 36 12.61 18.52 3.95
CA LYS A 36 11.14 18.41 3.79
C LYS A 36 10.58 19.31 2.70
N VAL A 37 11.16 20.50 2.53
CA VAL A 37 10.76 21.41 1.44
C VAL A 37 11.12 20.80 0.09
N LYS A 38 12.34 20.28 -0.07
CA LYS A 38 12.77 19.62 -1.31
C LYS A 38 11.92 18.38 -1.62
N GLU A 39 11.64 17.55 -0.62
CA GLU A 39 10.77 16.37 -0.75
C GLU A 39 9.38 16.75 -1.27
N LYS A 40 8.78 17.82 -0.73
CA LYS A 40 7.46 18.28 -1.19
C LYS A 40 7.47 18.77 -2.63
N ILE A 41 8.54 19.43 -3.08
CA ILE A 41 8.68 19.89 -4.47
C ILE A 41 8.74 18.68 -5.40
N ILE A 42 9.66 17.75 -5.10
CA ILE A 42 9.82 16.51 -5.87
C ILE A 42 8.51 15.71 -5.92
N LEU A 43 7.83 15.58 -4.77
CA LEU A 43 6.54 14.89 -4.71
C LEU A 43 5.50 15.52 -5.63
N GLY A 44 5.43 16.86 -5.67
CA GLY A 44 4.51 17.57 -6.55
C GLY A 44 4.75 17.28 -8.03
N ASP A 45 6.01 17.23 -8.45
CA ASP A 45 6.40 16.90 -9.83
C ASP A 45 6.08 15.43 -10.17
N ILE A 46 6.35 14.50 -9.25
CA ILE A 46 5.98 13.08 -9.39
C ILE A 46 4.47 12.92 -9.56
N GLU A 47 3.68 13.50 -8.65
CA GLU A 47 2.22 13.38 -8.68
C GLU A 47 1.63 13.91 -9.97
N LYS A 48 2.15 15.03 -10.47
CA LYS A 48 1.72 15.62 -11.73
C LYS A 48 2.03 14.68 -12.90
N HIS A 49 3.27 14.22 -13.01
CA HIS A 49 3.70 13.32 -14.08
C HIS A 49 2.93 12.00 -14.10
N LEU A 50 2.68 11.41 -12.93
CA LEU A 50 1.91 10.17 -12.81
C LEU A 50 0.44 10.34 -13.24
N LYS A 51 -0.14 11.52 -13.02
CA LYS A 51 -1.50 11.85 -13.46
C LYS A 51 -1.58 12.14 -14.95
N ASP A 52 -0.69 12.98 -15.46
CA ASP A 52 -0.70 13.44 -16.86
C ASP A 52 -0.45 12.27 -17.84
N ASN A 53 0.37 11.30 -17.44
CA ASN A 53 0.68 10.12 -18.25
C ASN A 53 -0.21 8.91 -17.94
N THR A 54 -1.24 9.04 -17.10
CA THR A 54 -2.16 7.94 -16.71
C THR A 54 -1.44 6.67 -16.22
N VAL A 55 -0.26 6.84 -15.60
CA VAL A 55 0.55 5.71 -15.09
C VAL A 55 -0.15 5.04 -13.91
N ILE A 56 -0.92 5.82 -13.15
CA ILE A 56 -1.65 5.38 -11.96
C ILE A 56 -3.13 5.27 -12.29
N ASP A 57 -3.72 4.12 -11.98
CA ASP A 57 -5.14 3.86 -12.19
C ASP A 57 -6.05 4.74 -11.32
N HIS A 58 -7.28 4.97 -11.78
CA HIS A 58 -8.27 5.77 -11.05
C HIS A 58 -8.68 5.15 -9.71
N SER A 59 -8.58 3.82 -9.56
CA SER A 59 -8.80 3.09 -8.29
C SER A 59 -7.65 3.21 -7.29
N HIS A 60 -6.52 3.84 -7.65
CA HIS A 60 -5.42 4.03 -6.71
C HIS A 60 -5.69 5.24 -5.80
N HIS A 61 -5.89 5.00 -4.50
CA HIS A 61 -6.18 6.06 -3.52
C HIS A 61 -5.03 6.35 -2.56
N GLY A 62 -4.08 5.43 -2.41
CA GLY A 62 -2.93 5.61 -1.53
C GLY A 62 -2.03 6.76 -1.99
N PHE A 63 -1.59 7.61 -1.06
CA PHE A 63 -0.59 8.66 -1.30
C PHE A 63 -0.89 9.65 -2.45
N MET A 64 -2.14 9.72 -2.93
CA MET A 64 -2.54 10.60 -4.03
C MET A 64 -3.25 11.85 -3.51
N ARG A 65 -2.80 13.04 -3.94
CA ARG A 65 -3.48 14.29 -3.61
C ARG A 65 -4.96 14.27 -4.02
N GLY A 66 -5.82 14.57 -3.04
CA GLY A 66 -7.28 14.61 -3.19
C GLY A 66 -7.98 13.27 -2.98
N LYS A 67 -7.24 12.18 -2.72
CA LYS A 67 -7.80 10.88 -2.37
C LYS A 67 -7.49 10.52 -0.92
N SER A 68 -8.40 9.79 -0.31
CA SER A 68 -8.35 9.37 1.09
C SER A 68 -8.81 7.94 1.27
N PHE A 69 -8.54 7.35 2.43
CA PHE A 69 -9.09 6.05 2.82
C PHE A 69 -10.62 6.01 2.68
N LEU A 70 -11.32 7.08 3.10
CA LEU A 70 -12.78 7.16 3.00
C LEU A 70 -13.25 7.16 1.54
N SER A 71 -12.62 7.94 0.68
CA SER A 71 -12.96 7.93 -0.75
C SER A 71 -12.74 6.55 -1.39
N ASN A 72 -11.70 5.82 -0.95
CA ASN A 72 -11.42 4.48 -1.42
C ASN A 72 -12.54 3.52 -0.98
N LEU A 73 -12.87 3.58 0.31
CA LEU A 73 -13.92 2.76 0.90
C LEU A 73 -15.26 2.95 0.18
N ILE A 74 -15.67 4.20 -0.03
CA ILE A 74 -16.91 4.54 -0.74
C ILE A 74 -16.88 3.96 -2.16
N SER A 75 -15.80 4.20 -2.92
CA SER A 75 -15.68 3.71 -4.30
C SER A 75 -15.72 2.18 -4.37
N SER A 76 -15.05 1.48 -3.46
CA SER A 76 -15.04 0.01 -3.44
C SER A 76 -16.41 -0.56 -3.06
N TYR A 77 -17.12 0.05 -2.10
CA TYR A 77 -18.47 -0.40 -1.74
C TYR A 77 -19.47 -0.18 -2.86
N ASP A 78 -19.39 0.96 -3.55
CA ASP A 78 -20.24 1.27 -4.69
C ASP A 78 -20.11 0.19 -5.78
N GLU A 79 -18.88 -0.22 -6.10
CA GLU A 79 -18.61 -1.29 -7.06
C GLU A 79 -19.18 -2.64 -6.61
N VAL A 80 -18.99 -3.01 -5.34
CA VAL A 80 -19.51 -4.27 -4.78
C VAL A 80 -21.04 -4.28 -4.80
N ILE A 81 -21.69 -3.18 -4.40
CA ILE A 81 -23.15 -3.04 -4.40
C ILE A 81 -23.69 -3.17 -5.82
N HIS A 82 -23.09 -2.47 -6.79
CA HIS A 82 -23.49 -2.54 -8.19
C HIS A 82 -23.38 -3.93 -8.80
N LEU A 83 -22.38 -4.72 -8.41
CA LEU A 83 -22.25 -6.11 -8.84
C LEU A 83 -23.29 -7.00 -8.17
N ALA A 84 -23.55 -6.80 -6.88
CA ALA A 84 -24.55 -7.54 -6.12
C ALA A 84 -25.98 -7.31 -6.64
N GLU A 85 -26.34 -6.07 -6.97
CA GLU A 85 -27.65 -5.71 -7.56
C GLU A 85 -27.89 -6.41 -8.91
N ARG A 86 -26.83 -6.71 -9.65
CA ARG A 86 -26.88 -7.46 -10.92
C ARG A 86 -26.92 -8.98 -10.73
N GLY A 87 -27.00 -9.44 -9.48
CA GLY A 87 -26.97 -10.86 -9.12
C GLY A 87 -25.63 -11.54 -9.43
N LYS A 88 -24.54 -10.76 -9.59
CA LYS A 88 -23.20 -11.32 -9.83
C LYS A 88 -22.56 -11.71 -8.50
N PRO A 89 -21.94 -12.89 -8.40
CA PRO A 89 -21.13 -13.23 -7.23
C PRO A 89 -19.92 -12.28 -7.14
N VAL A 90 -19.57 -11.89 -5.91
CA VAL A 90 -18.46 -10.98 -5.62
C VAL A 90 -17.58 -11.58 -4.54
N ASP A 91 -16.28 -11.69 -4.83
CA ASP A 91 -15.25 -12.08 -3.88
C ASP A 91 -14.26 -10.93 -3.69
N ILE A 92 -13.84 -10.67 -2.45
CA ILE A 92 -12.89 -9.61 -2.12
C ILE A 92 -11.60 -10.23 -1.58
N ILE A 93 -10.47 -9.91 -2.20
CA ILE A 93 -9.15 -10.39 -1.80
C ILE A 93 -8.35 -9.20 -1.23
N PHE A 94 -7.93 -9.31 0.03
CA PHE A 94 -7.05 -8.34 0.66
C PHE A 94 -5.60 -8.83 0.59
N LEU A 95 -4.71 -7.98 0.06
CA LEU A 95 -3.28 -8.23 -0.01
C LEU A 95 -2.55 -7.14 0.78
N ASP A 96 -1.67 -7.55 1.70
CA ASP A 96 -0.78 -6.66 2.43
C ASP A 96 0.66 -7.15 2.32
N PHE A 97 1.58 -6.20 2.17
CA PHE A 97 2.99 -6.48 1.98
C PHE A 97 3.76 -6.10 3.24
N SER A 98 4.39 -7.08 3.87
CA SER A 98 5.27 -6.83 5.02
C SER A 98 6.47 -5.97 4.61
N LYS A 99 6.73 -4.90 5.37
CA LYS A 99 7.96 -4.08 5.25
C LYS A 99 8.28 -3.65 3.81
N THR A 100 7.27 -3.18 3.08
CA THR A 100 7.39 -2.78 1.66
C THR A 100 8.59 -1.90 1.36
N PHE A 101 8.76 -0.79 2.08
CA PHE A 101 9.85 0.14 1.84
C PHE A 101 11.24 -0.44 2.13
N ASP A 102 11.34 -1.43 3.02
CA ASP A 102 12.60 -2.12 3.33
C ASP A 102 12.90 -3.26 2.34
N THR A 103 11.89 -3.76 1.65
CA THR A 103 11.96 -4.97 0.80
C THR A 103 12.02 -4.63 -0.70
N ILE A 104 11.67 -3.40 -1.10
CA ILE A 104 11.71 -2.99 -2.51
C ILE A 104 13.16 -2.98 -3.02
N SER A 105 13.42 -3.73 -4.10
CA SER A 105 14.71 -3.68 -4.79
C SER A 105 14.91 -2.33 -5.47
N HIS A 106 16.04 -1.67 -5.18
CA HIS A 106 16.41 -0.42 -5.82
C HIS A 106 16.57 -0.55 -7.34
N SER A 107 17.04 -1.70 -7.85
CA SER A 107 17.19 -1.90 -9.31
C SER A 107 15.84 -1.90 -10.01
N ILE A 108 14.86 -2.62 -9.47
CA ILE A 108 13.49 -2.69 -10.02
C ILE A 108 12.80 -1.33 -9.92
N LEU A 109 13.02 -0.61 -8.82
CA LEU A 109 12.47 0.74 -8.65
C LEU A 109 13.01 1.71 -9.71
N LEU A 110 14.33 1.71 -9.94
CA LEU A 110 14.97 2.56 -10.95
C LEU A 110 14.51 2.20 -12.36
N GLU A 111 14.42 0.91 -12.68
CA GLU A 111 13.88 0.45 -13.97
C GLU A 111 12.45 0.94 -14.19
N LYS A 112 11.58 0.84 -13.17
CA LYS A 112 10.22 1.39 -13.23
C LYS A 112 10.22 2.91 -13.44
N MET A 113 11.10 3.64 -12.74
CA MET A 113 11.21 5.10 -12.92
C MET A 113 11.63 5.47 -14.35
N SER A 114 12.61 4.77 -14.94
CA SER A 114 13.01 4.98 -16.33
C SER A 114 11.89 4.61 -17.31
N SER A 115 11.19 3.50 -17.08
CA SER A 115 10.07 3.07 -17.96
C SER A 115 8.91 4.05 -17.97
N THR A 116 8.70 4.77 -16.86
CA THR A 116 7.67 5.78 -16.70
C THR A 116 8.15 7.18 -17.09
N GLN A 117 9.40 7.33 -17.54
CA GLN A 117 10.05 8.61 -17.88
C GLN A 117 10.10 9.62 -16.73
N LEU A 118 10.00 9.12 -15.49
CA LEU A 118 10.01 9.94 -14.29
C LEU A 118 11.41 10.51 -14.00
N ASP A 119 12.45 9.79 -14.43
CA ASP A 119 13.86 10.20 -14.36
C ASP A 119 14.12 11.52 -15.11
N LYS A 120 13.58 11.67 -16.33
CA LYS A 120 13.80 12.86 -17.17
C LYS A 120 13.14 14.13 -16.64
N HIS A 121 12.12 14.00 -15.79
CA HIS A 121 11.33 15.13 -15.29
C HIS A 121 11.79 15.61 -13.90
N ILE A 122 12.58 14.79 -13.18
CA ILE A 122 12.98 15.06 -11.78
C ILE A 122 14.49 15.22 -11.62
N MET A 123 15.29 14.55 -12.45
CA MET A 123 16.75 14.69 -12.47
C MET A 123 17.19 15.82 -13.38
#